data_AF-I2GIA4-F1
#
_entry.id   AF-I2GIA4-F1
#
_cell.length_a   1.000
_cell.length_b   1.000
_cell.length_c   1.000
_cell.angle_alpha   90.00
_cell.angle_beta   90.00
_cell.angle_gamma   90.00
#
_symmetry.space_group_name_H-M   'P 1'
#
loop_
_entity.id
_entity.type
_entity.pdbx_description
1 polymer ?
#
loop_
_entity_poly.entity_id
_entity_poly.type
_entity_poly.pdbx_seq_one_letter_code
_entity_poly.pdbx_strand_id
1 'polypeptide(L)'
;MHPRQIQTLTMEEQVFIVHLAGLFISTLDLPSKKVNLCYWQDHFVEISCRFRNGQWTPYRVEYFPNTPEYITLLKRNLDTSRFRKMLVALKRFC
;
A
#
# COMPACT_ATOMS: atom_id res chain seq x y z
N MET A 1 11.89 -11.70 -2.99
CA MET A 1 11.42 -12.27 -1.70
C MET A 1 9.91 -12.31 -1.75
N HIS A 2 9.30 -13.49 -1.82
CA HIS A 2 7.86 -13.64 -2.07
C HIS A 2 7.02 -12.98 -0.95
N PRO A 3 5.83 -12.40 -1.22
CA PRO A 3 4.92 -11.86 -0.21
C PRO A 3 4.52 -12.81 0.94
N ARG A 4 4.77 -14.11 0.82
CA ARG A 4 4.55 -15.09 1.90
C ARG A 4 5.70 -15.10 2.92
N GLN A 5 6.91 -14.74 2.48
CA GLN A 5 8.11 -14.64 3.32
C GLN A 5 8.17 -13.32 4.09
N ILE A 6 7.61 -12.23 3.54
CA ILE A 6 7.56 -10.94 4.25
C ILE A 6 6.56 -10.97 5.41
N GLN A 7 5.48 -11.77 5.31
CA GLN A 7 4.47 -11.90 6.36
C GLN A 7 4.99 -12.55 7.66
N THR A 8 6.15 -13.22 7.63
CA THR A 8 6.79 -13.77 8.83
C THR A 8 7.68 -12.76 9.55
N LEU A 9 7.91 -11.57 8.97
CA LEU A 9 8.69 -10.50 9.57
C LEU A 9 7.85 -9.66 10.54
N THR A 10 8.53 -8.88 11.38
CA THR A 10 7.86 -7.88 12.22
C THR A 10 7.19 -6.79 11.38
N MET A 11 6.19 -6.11 11.95
CA MET A 11 5.49 -5.01 11.27
C MET A 11 6.45 -3.93 10.77
N GLU A 12 7.45 -3.58 11.58
CA GLU A 12 8.44 -2.56 11.24
C GLU A 12 9.29 -2.98 10.04
N GLU A 13 9.73 -4.24 10.01
CA GLU A 13 10.49 -4.78 8.87
C GLU A 13 9.64 -4.84 7.60
N GLN A 14 8.37 -5.26 7.70
CA GLN A 14 7.46 -5.28 6.55
C GLN A 14 7.30 -3.88 5.96
N VAL A 15 7.02 -2.89 6.81
CA VAL A 15 6.84 -1.49 6.40
C VAL A 15 8.15 -0.92 5.83
N PHE A 16 9.29 -1.21 6.47
CA PHE A 16 10.60 -0.75 5.99
C PHE A 16 10.89 -1.28 4.59
N ILE A 17 10.73 -2.59 4.35
CA ILE A 17 10.97 -3.19 3.03
C ILE A 17 10.03 -2.61 1.98
N VAL A 18 8.74 -2.47 2.29
CA VAL A 18 7.75 -1.92 1.35
C VAL A 18 8.03 -0.45 1.04
N HIS A 19 8.42 0.36 2.02
CA HIS A 19 8.79 1.76 1.76
C HIS A 19 10.14 1.90 1.04
N LEU A 20 11.09 0.99 1.27
CA LEU A 20 12.40 1.01 0.64
C LEU A 20 12.36 0.57 -0.82
N ALA A 21 11.63 -0.51 -1.11
CA ALA A 21 11.65 -1.18 -2.41
C ALA A 21 10.32 -1.12 -3.17
N GLY A 22 9.26 -0.63 -2.53
CA GLY A 22 7.95 -0.47 -3.15
C GLY A 22 7.73 0.92 -3.72
N LEU A 23 6.65 1.04 -4.48
CA LEU A 23 6.16 2.29 -5.04
C LEU A 23 5.03 2.81 -4.17
N PHE A 24 5.18 4.01 -3.60
CA PHE A 24 4.07 4.70 -2.94
C PHE A 24 3.06 5.20 -3.98
N ILE A 25 1.77 4.90 -3.77
CA ILE A 25 0.68 5.30 -4.68
C ILE A 25 -0.12 6.46 -4.11
N SER A 26 -0.68 6.28 -2.91
CA SER A 26 -1.59 7.24 -2.30
C SER A 26 -1.73 6.99 -0.81
N THR A 27 -2.23 8.00 -0.11
CA THR A 27 -2.75 7.87 1.25
C THR A 27 -4.27 8.08 1.24
N LEU A 28 -4.97 7.34 2.08
CA LEU A 28 -6.33 7.60 2.53
C LEU A 28 -6.29 8.06 3.99
N ASP A 29 -6.71 9.30 4.24
CA ASP A 29 -6.82 9.84 5.59
C ASP A 29 -8.28 9.74 6.06
N LEU A 30 -8.47 9.05 7.19
CA LEU A 30 -9.74 8.94 7.91
C LEU A 30 -9.54 9.54 9.32
N PRO A 31 -10.62 9.98 10.01
CA PRO A 31 -10.51 10.69 11.29
C PRO A 31 -9.67 9.99 12.37
N SER A 32 -9.62 8.66 12.39
CA SER A 32 -8.88 7.86 13.38
C SER A 32 -7.89 6.86 12.75
N LYS A 33 -7.79 6.84 11.42
CA LYS A 33 -7.03 5.83 10.67
C LYS A 33 -6.42 6.47 9.44
N LYS A 34 -5.18 6.11 9.13
CA LYS A 34 -4.52 6.45 7.87
C LYS A 34 -4.19 5.16 7.15
N VAL A 35 -4.37 5.09 5.84
CA VAL A 35 -3.95 3.93 5.02
C VAL A 35 -3.02 4.42 3.93
N ASN A 36 -1.79 3.91 3.92
CA ASN A 36 -0.88 4.11 2.79
C ASN A 36 -1.04 2.94 1.83
N LEU A 37 -1.37 3.25 0.57
CA LEU A 37 -1.39 2.31 -0.52
C LEU A 37 -0.05 2.37 -1.24
N CYS A 38 0.63 1.23 -1.30
CA CYS A 38 1.87 1.03 -2.02
C CYS A 38 1.71 -0.11 -3.04
N TYR A 39 2.70 -0.27 -3.92
CA TYR A 39 2.81 -1.40 -4.83
C TYR A 39 4.19 -2.03 -4.72
N TRP A 40 4.27 -3.33 -4.54
CA TRP A 40 5.52 -4.06 -4.36
C TRP A 40 5.38 -5.51 -4.81
N GLN A 41 6.32 -5.99 -5.62
CA GLN A 41 6.35 -7.37 -6.14
C GLN A 41 4.99 -7.90 -6.62
N ASP A 42 4.37 -7.19 -7.56
CA ASP A 42 3.07 -7.56 -8.15
C ASP A 42 1.89 -7.61 -7.16
N HIS A 43 2.03 -6.93 -6.02
CA HIS A 43 0.98 -6.78 -5.02
C HIS A 43 0.75 -5.32 -4.70
N PHE A 44 -0.52 -4.96 -4.52
CA PHE A 44 -0.90 -3.77 -3.80
C PHE A 44 -0.74 -4.03 -2.30
N VAL A 45 -0.11 -3.08 -1.61
CA VAL A 45 0.18 -3.20 -0.18
C VAL A 45 -0.53 -2.07 0.56
N GLU A 46 -1.46 -2.42 1.43
CA GLU A 46 -2.14 -1.46 2.30
C GLU A 46 -1.48 -1.46 3.68
N ILE A 47 -0.92 -0.32 4.08
CA ILE A 47 -0.33 -0.11 5.39
C ILE A 47 -1.29 0.75 6.21
N SER A 48 -2.00 0.12 7.14
CA SER A 48 -2.92 0.81 8.05
C SER A 48 -2.15 1.34 9.27
N CYS A 49 -2.30 2.64 9.49
CA CYS A 49 -1.70 3.39 10.58
C CYS A 49 -2.81 3.93 11.51
N ARG A 50 -2.50 3.97 12.81
CA ARG A 50 -3.36 4.56 13.85
C ARG A 50 -2.58 5.67 14.56
N PHE A 51 -3.27 6.70 15.01
CA PHE A 51 -2.63 7.77 15.76
C PHE A 51 -2.51 7.37 17.25
N ARG A 52 -1.29 7.28 17.77
CA ARG A 52 -0.99 7.00 19.18
C ARG A 52 0.21 7.84 19.62
N ASN A 53 0.16 8.37 20.84
CA ASN A 53 1.24 9.15 21.45
C ASN A 53 1.79 10.28 20.55
N GLY A 54 0.89 10.98 19.83
CA GLY A 54 1.28 12.07 18.93
C GLY A 54 1.88 11.63 17.58
N GLN A 55 1.90 10.33 17.28
CA GLN A 55 2.51 9.79 16.06
C GLN A 55 1.57 8.80 15.33
N TRP A 56 1.70 8.74 14.01
CA TRP A 56 1.05 7.70 13.21
C TRP A 56 1.89 6.43 13.22
N THR A 57 1.38 5.38 13.87
CA THR A 57 2.07 4.10 13.97
C THR A 57 1.38 3.04 13.11
N PRO A 58 2.11 2.33 12.23
CA PRO A 58 1.57 1.17 11.52
C PRO A 58 1.08 0.11 12.51
N TYR A 59 -0.04 -0.53 12.21
CA TYR A 59 -0.57 -1.63 13.02
C TYR A 59 -1.08 -2.82 12.21
N ARG A 60 -1.20 -2.68 10.89
CA ARG A 60 -1.59 -3.76 9.98
C ARG A 60 -1.02 -3.48 8.59
N VAL A 61 -0.51 -4.53 7.95
CA VAL A 61 -0.08 -4.52 6.55
C VAL A 61 -0.84 -5.64 5.83
N GLU A 62 -1.43 -5.32 4.68
CA GLU A 62 -2.20 -6.26 3.87
C GLU A 62 -1.66 -6.28 2.46
N TYR A 63 -1.60 -7.47 1.86
CA TYR A 63 -1.07 -7.69 0.51
C TYR A 63 -2.19 -8.21 -0.36
N PHE A 64 -2.53 -7.46 -1.41
CA PHE A 64 -3.54 -7.80 -2.39
C PHE A 64 -2.87 -8.06 -3.73
N PRO A 65 -3.13 -9.19 -4.40
CA PRO A 65 -2.56 -9.47 -5.71
C PRO A 65 -3.02 -8.43 -6.73
N ASN A 66 -2.18 -8.15 -7.73
CA ASN A 66 -2.50 -7.26 -8.84
C ASN A 66 -3.52 -7.88 -9.80
N THR A 67 -4.78 -7.93 -9.39
CA THR A 67 -5.86 -8.49 -10.21
C THR A 67 -6.76 -7.41 -10.82
N PRO A 68 -7.43 -7.68 -11.96
CA PRO A 68 -8.38 -6.75 -12.55
C PRO A 68 -9.50 -6.31 -11.60
N GLU A 69 -9.93 -7.19 -10.69
CA GLU A 69 -10.98 -6.91 -9.70
C GLU A 69 -10.49 -5.86 -8.70
N TYR A 70 -9.27 -6.00 -8.20
CA TYR A 70 -8.70 -5.05 -7.25
C TYR A 70 -8.36 -3.71 -7.93
N ILE A 71 -7.86 -3.72 -9.17
CA ILE A 71 -7.69 -2.49 -9.97
C ILE A 71 -9.04 -1.77 -10.16
N THR A 72 -10.12 -2.51 -10.42
CA THR A 72 -11.47 -1.95 -10.55
C THR A 72 -11.95 -1.34 -9.23
N LEU A 73 -11.67 -1.99 -8.10
CA LEU A 73 -11.97 -1.45 -6.78
C LEU A 73 -11.20 -0.14 -6.53
N LEU A 74 -9.91 -0.10 -6.84
CA LEU A 74 -9.09 1.11 -6.73
C LEU A 74 -9.62 2.24 -7.62
N LYS A 75 -10.05 1.93 -8.85
CA LYS A 75 -10.64 2.92 -9.78
C LYS A 75 -11.90 3.56 -9.22
N ARG A 76 -12.71 2.82 -8.45
CA ARG A 76 -13.95 3.32 -7.84
C ARG A 76 -13.69 4.19 -6.61
N ASN A 77 -12.61 3.92 -5.87
CA ASN A 77 -12.33 4.56 -4.58
C ASN A 77 -11.28 5.67 -4.66
N LEU A 78 -10.41 5.65 -5.68
CA LEU A 78 -9.45 6.73 -5.94
C LEU A 78 -10.07 7.74 -6.90
N ASP A 79 -9.78 9.03 -6.69
CA ASP A 79 -10.09 10.01 -7.72
C ASP A 79 -9.29 9.76 -9.01
N THR A 80 -9.81 10.28 -10.12
CA THR A 80 -9.24 10.07 -11.46
C THR A 80 -7.76 10.46 -11.55
N SER A 81 -7.31 11.48 -10.81
CA SER A 81 -5.92 11.95 -10.82
C SER A 81 -5.00 10.96 -10.11
N ARG A 82 -5.36 10.52 -8.90
CA ARG A 82 -4.63 9.51 -8.14
C ARG A 82 -4.57 8.17 -8.87
N PHE A 83 -5.69 7.73 -9.45
CA PHE A 83 -5.74 6.50 -10.23
C PHE A 83 -4.84 6.57 -11.48
N ARG A 84 -4.81 7.70 -12.19
CA ARG A 84 -3.92 7.88 -13.35
C ARG A 84 -2.44 7.87 -12.95
N LYS A 85 -2.08 8.52 -11.84
CA LYS A 85 -0.71 8.50 -11.29
C LYS A 85 -0.27 7.07 -10.95
N MET A 86 -1.15 6.29 -10.32
CA MET A 86 -0.92 4.87 -10.06
C MET A 86 -0.60 4.11 -11.36
N LEU A 87 -1.46 4.21 -12.38
CA LEU A 87 -1.26 3.49 -13.65
C LEU A 87 0.05 3.89 -14.35
N VAL A 88 0.39 5.19 -14.36
CA VAL A 88 1.66 5.67 -14.93
C VAL A 88 2.85 5.09 -14.17
N ALA A 89 2.77 5.05 -12.85
CA ALA A 89 3.84 4.54 -12.03
C ALA A 89 4.00 3.02 -12.17
N LEU A 90 2.91 2.26 -12.30
CA LEU A 90 2.94 0.82 -12.56
C LEU A 90 3.55 0.48 -13.93
N LYS A 91 3.30 1.27 -14.98
CA LYS A 91 3.91 1.10 -16.31
C LYS A 91 5.44 1.21 -16.32
N ARG A 92 6.06 1.77 -15.28
CA ARG A 92 7.54 1.84 -15.19
C ARG A 92 8.16 0.53 -14.67
N PHE A 93 7.34 -0.37 -14.13
CA PHE A 93 7.77 -1.64 -13.54
C PHE A 93 7.36 -2.87 -14.37
N CYS A 94 6.58 -2.68 -15.45
CA CYS A 94 6.25 -3.68 -16.46
C CYS A 94 7.10 -3.45 -17.71
#